data_AF-A0AAU9QG03-F1
#
_entry.id   AF-A0AAU9QG03-F1
#
_cell.length_a   1.000
_cell.length_b   1.000
_cell.length_c   1.000
_cell.angle_alpha   90.00
_cell.angle_beta   90.00
_cell.angle_gamma   90.00
#
_symmetry.space_group_name_H-M   'P 1'
#
loop_
_entity.id
_entity.type
_entity.pdbx_description
1 polymer ?
#
loop_
_entity_poly.entity_id
_entity_poly.type
_entity_poly.pdbx_seq_one_letter_code
_entity_poly.pdbx_strand_id
1 'polypeptide(L)'
;MDKPILKDSMKLFEALGTIKSRSMFGGFGLFADETMFALVVNNQLHIRADQQTSSDFETQGLKPYVYKKRGFPVVTKYYAISDDLWDSTDRLIDVAKQSLETAKQEKKQQASTKPNRLKDLPNLRLATERMLKKAGIDSVEQLEEEGALSAYKAIQDTHASTVSLELLWALEGAINGTHWSVVPQSRREELMSALS
;
A
#
# COMPACT_ATOMS: atom_id res chain seq x y z
N MET A 1 -31.93 -21.05 3.25
CA MET A 1 -31.01 -20.77 4.38
C MET A 1 -29.82 -20.04 3.78
N ASP A 2 -29.60 -18.78 4.15
CA ASP A 2 -28.39 -18.07 3.78
C ASP A 2 -27.20 -18.83 4.36
N LYS A 3 -26.45 -19.51 3.50
CA LYS A 3 -25.20 -20.16 3.90
C LYS A 3 -24.26 -19.05 4.37
N PRO A 4 -23.70 -19.11 5.59
CA PRO A 4 -22.78 -18.08 6.06
C PRO A 4 -21.46 -18.22 5.30
N ILE A 5 -21.40 -17.66 4.09
CA ILE A 5 -20.30 -17.83 3.13
C ILE A 5 -18.93 -17.53 3.74
N LEU A 6 -18.87 -16.59 4.70
CA LEU A 6 -17.66 -16.32 5.48
C LEU A 6 -17.19 -17.54 6.28
N LYS A 7 -18.08 -18.17 7.04
CA LYS A 7 -17.74 -19.32 7.88
C LYS A 7 -17.34 -20.52 7.02
N ASP A 8 -18.08 -20.76 5.93
CA ASP A 8 -17.80 -21.85 5.01
C ASP A 8 -16.45 -21.65 4.30
N SER A 9 -16.17 -20.42 3.85
CA SER A 9 -14.86 -20.07 3.27
C SER A 9 -13.72 -20.23 4.27
N MET A 10 -13.89 -19.77 5.52
CA MET A 10 -12.85 -19.90 6.54
C MET A 10 -12.53 -21.36 6.82
N LYS A 11 -13.55 -22.22 6.95
CA LYS A 11 -13.38 -23.66 7.16
C LYS A 11 -12.73 -24.34 5.96
N LEU A 12 -13.19 -24.02 4.75
CA LEU A 12 -12.63 -24.56 3.51
C LEU A 12 -11.12 -24.30 3.41
N PHE A 13 -10.68 -23.10 3.80
CA PHE A 13 -9.30 -22.67 3.68
C PHE A 13 -8.40 -23.07 4.84
N GLU A 14 -8.87 -23.83 5.84
CA GLU A 14 -8.02 -24.39 6.90
C GLU A 14 -6.87 -25.26 6.34
N ALA A 15 -7.04 -25.82 5.13
CA ALA A 15 -5.99 -26.52 4.39
C ALA A 15 -4.75 -25.65 4.06
N LEU A 16 -4.90 -24.32 4.10
CA LEU A 16 -3.84 -23.33 3.86
C LEU A 16 -3.14 -22.87 5.15
N GLY A 17 -3.58 -23.38 6.31
CA GLY A 17 -3.10 -23.00 7.64
C GLY A 17 -4.18 -22.29 8.48
N THR A 18 -3.76 -21.64 9.56
CA THR A 18 -4.68 -20.94 10.46
C THR A 18 -5.31 -19.73 9.78
N ILE A 19 -6.62 -19.80 9.51
CA ILE A 19 -7.35 -18.72 8.87
C ILE A 19 -7.84 -17.69 9.89
N LYS A 20 -7.51 -16.42 9.63
CA LYS A 20 -8.04 -15.26 10.36
C LYS A 20 -8.92 -14.42 9.43
N SER A 21 -9.92 -13.76 10.00
CA SER A 21 -10.74 -12.78 9.29
C SER A 21 -10.71 -11.42 9.98
N ARG A 22 -10.82 -10.35 9.19
CA ARG A 22 -10.97 -8.96 9.70
C ARG A 22 -11.74 -8.10 8.70
N SER A 23 -12.34 -7.00 9.19
CA SER A 23 -13.06 -6.05 8.34
C SER A 23 -12.13 -5.42 7.29
N MET A 24 -12.42 -5.62 6.02
CA MET A 24 -11.65 -5.11 4.88
C MET A 24 -12.60 -4.71 3.75
N PHE A 25 -12.43 -3.51 3.21
CA PHE A 25 -13.14 -3.06 2.00
C PHE A 25 -14.68 -3.18 2.07
N GLY A 26 -15.28 -2.99 3.26
CA GLY A 26 -16.73 -3.14 3.46
C GLY A 26 -17.22 -4.58 3.62
N GLY A 27 -16.32 -5.57 3.61
CA GLY A 27 -16.60 -6.98 3.91
C GLY A 27 -15.56 -7.56 4.87
N PHE A 28 -15.27 -8.85 4.71
CA PHE A 28 -14.34 -9.60 5.55
C PHE A 28 -13.18 -10.14 4.72
N GLY A 29 -11.96 -9.66 4.97
CA GLY A 29 -10.77 -10.24 4.38
C GLY A 29 -10.36 -11.51 5.12
N LEU A 30 -9.93 -12.53 4.37
CA LEU A 30 -9.42 -13.80 4.89
C LEU A 30 -7.89 -13.84 4.73
N PHE A 31 -7.22 -14.30 5.78
CA PHE A 31 -5.78 -14.25 5.94
C PHE A 31 -5.22 -15.61 6.36
N ALA A 32 -4.14 -16.02 5.71
CA ALA A 32 -3.26 -17.10 6.14
C ALA A 32 -1.84 -16.51 6.27
N ASP A 33 -1.12 -16.82 7.34
CA ASP A 33 0.22 -16.27 7.64
C ASP A 33 0.31 -14.74 7.43
N GLU A 34 -0.67 -14.02 8.00
CA GLU A 34 -0.79 -12.55 7.91
C GLU A 34 -0.91 -11.98 6.48
N THR A 35 -1.21 -12.83 5.50
CA THR A 35 -1.31 -12.45 4.09
C THR A 35 -2.75 -12.62 3.63
N MET A 36 -3.35 -11.53 3.16
CA MET A 36 -4.72 -11.55 2.63
C MET A 36 -4.72 -12.17 1.24
N PHE A 37 -5.55 -13.19 1.05
CA PHE A 37 -5.70 -13.90 -0.23
C PHE A 37 -7.16 -13.96 -0.71
N ALA A 38 -8.13 -13.73 0.19
CA ALA A 38 -9.55 -13.75 -0.16
C ALA A 38 -10.34 -12.64 0.54
N LEU A 39 -11.50 -12.30 -0.02
CA LEU A 39 -12.44 -11.31 0.49
C LEU A 39 -13.87 -11.85 0.38
N VAL A 40 -14.63 -11.79 1.47
CA VAL A 40 -16.06 -12.06 1.47
C VAL A 40 -16.80 -10.75 1.56
N VAL A 41 -17.54 -10.42 0.51
CA VAL A 41 -18.34 -9.18 0.41
C VAL A 41 -19.51 -9.41 -0.54
N ASN A 42 -20.61 -8.70 -0.36
CA ASN A 42 -21.84 -8.87 -1.16
C ASN A 42 -22.32 -10.34 -1.24
N ASN A 43 -22.14 -11.09 -0.14
CA ASN A 43 -22.44 -12.52 -0.05
C ASN A 43 -21.73 -13.40 -1.10
N GLN A 44 -20.56 -12.96 -1.58
CA GLN A 44 -19.73 -13.69 -2.54
C GLN A 44 -18.29 -13.81 -2.02
N LEU A 45 -17.67 -14.96 -2.29
CA LEU A 45 -16.24 -15.13 -2.10
C LEU A 45 -15.50 -14.52 -3.29
N HIS A 46 -14.48 -13.75 -3.00
CA HIS A 46 -13.58 -13.17 -3.97
C HIS A 46 -12.15 -13.63 -3.68
N ILE A 47 -11.40 -13.95 -4.73
CA ILE A 47 -9.98 -14.33 -4.63
C ILE A 47 -9.12 -13.16 -5.09
N ARG A 48 -7.98 -12.97 -4.43
CA ARG A 48 -6.99 -11.97 -4.82
C ARG A 48 -6.29 -12.42 -6.10
N ALA A 49 -6.35 -11.59 -7.12
CA ALA A 49 -5.50 -11.69 -8.31
C ALA A 49 -4.22 -10.88 -8.10
N ASP A 50 -3.10 -11.37 -8.62
CA ASP A 50 -1.87 -10.57 -8.73
C ASP A 50 -1.99 -9.52 -9.85
N GLN A 51 -0.94 -8.73 -10.05
CA GLN A 51 -0.96 -7.67 -11.08
C GLN A 51 -1.15 -8.22 -12.50
N GLN A 52 -0.51 -9.35 -12.82
CA GLN A 52 -0.59 -9.95 -14.15
C GLN A 52 -1.99 -10.52 -14.41
N THR A 53 -2.48 -11.34 -13.48
CA THR A 53 -3.82 -11.95 -13.50
C THR A 53 -4.91 -10.89 -13.52
N SER A 54 -4.77 -9.80 -12.74
CA SER A 54 -5.72 -8.69 -12.77
C SER A 54 -5.78 -8.03 -14.16
N SER A 55 -4.63 -7.82 -14.79
CA SER A 55 -4.55 -7.19 -16.13
C SER A 55 -5.17 -8.09 -17.21
N ASP A 56 -4.93 -9.40 -17.13
CA ASP A 56 -5.51 -10.38 -18.04
C ASP A 56 -7.04 -10.46 -17.87
N PHE A 57 -7.52 -10.43 -16.63
CA PHE A 57 -8.95 -10.42 -16.30
C PHE A 57 -9.64 -9.15 -16.81
N GLU A 58 -9.03 -7.98 -16.61
CA GLU A 58 -9.54 -6.72 -17.13
C GLU A 58 -9.64 -6.72 -18.66
N THR A 59 -8.64 -7.28 -19.35
CA THR A 59 -8.64 -7.44 -20.82
C THR A 59 -9.76 -8.37 -21.30
N GLN A 60 -10.14 -9.36 -20.49
CA GLN A 60 -11.27 -10.27 -20.75
C GLN A 60 -12.62 -9.70 -20.30
N GLY A 61 -12.66 -8.46 -19.80
CA GLY A 61 -13.89 -7.79 -19.34
C GLY A 61 -14.37 -8.20 -17.94
N LEU A 62 -13.58 -8.99 -17.21
CA LEU A 62 -13.83 -9.28 -15.79
C LEU A 62 -13.52 -8.03 -14.96
N LYS A 63 -14.27 -7.84 -13.88
CA LYS A 63 -14.18 -6.64 -13.06
C LYS A 63 -13.81 -6.99 -11.62
N PRO A 64 -12.82 -6.32 -11.03
CA PRO A 64 -12.56 -6.47 -9.61
C PRO A 64 -13.68 -5.83 -8.78
N TYR A 65 -13.78 -6.25 -7.53
CA TYR A 65 -14.63 -5.59 -6.55
C TYR A 65 -14.15 -4.14 -6.32
N VAL A 66 -15.09 -3.19 -6.39
CA VAL A 66 -14.85 -1.76 -6.17
C VAL A 66 -15.50 -1.34 -4.86
N TYR A 67 -14.66 -1.03 -3.86
CA TYR A 67 -15.13 -0.52 -2.58
C TYR A 67 -15.32 0.99 -2.63
N LYS A 68 -16.44 1.50 -2.11
CA LYS A 68 -16.68 2.96 -2.02
C LYS A 68 -16.41 3.45 -0.61
N LYS A 69 -15.40 4.31 -0.43
CA LYS A 69 -15.11 4.96 0.85
C LYS A 69 -15.43 6.46 0.76
N ARG A 70 -16.47 6.90 1.47
CA ARG A 70 -16.93 8.31 1.48
C ARG A 70 -17.11 8.90 0.07
N GLY A 71 -17.76 8.12 -0.81
CA GLY A 71 -18.00 8.52 -2.20
C GLY A 71 -16.84 8.24 -3.17
N PHE A 72 -15.62 7.97 -2.68
CA PHE A 72 -14.47 7.68 -3.54
C PHE A 72 -14.34 6.18 -3.84
N PRO A 73 -14.22 5.77 -5.11
CA PRO A 73 -14.00 4.37 -5.47
C PRO A 73 -12.56 3.95 -5.17
N VAL A 74 -12.43 2.75 -4.59
CA VAL A 74 -11.18 2.03 -4.37
C VAL A 74 -11.29 0.72 -5.14
N VAL A 75 -10.66 0.67 -6.31
CA VAL A 75 -10.55 -0.54 -7.12
C VAL A 75 -9.63 -1.51 -6.37
N THR A 76 -10.12 -2.71 -6.10
CA THR A 76 -9.35 -3.72 -5.35
C THR A 76 -8.74 -4.75 -6.29
N LYS A 77 -7.95 -5.69 -5.75
CA LYS A 77 -7.42 -6.85 -6.48
C LYS A 77 -8.29 -8.11 -6.33
N TYR A 78 -9.53 -7.98 -5.84
CA TYR A 78 -10.37 -9.14 -5.49
C TYR A 78 -11.45 -9.36 -6.53
N TYR A 79 -11.49 -10.55 -7.11
CA TYR A 79 -12.45 -10.95 -8.15
C TYR A 79 -13.41 -12.00 -7.60
N ALA A 80 -14.71 -11.81 -7.83
CA ALA A 80 -15.72 -12.78 -7.44
C ALA A 80 -15.45 -14.10 -8.19
N ILE A 81 -15.49 -15.21 -7.47
CA ILE A 81 -15.40 -16.52 -8.10
C ILE A 81 -16.73 -16.88 -8.78
N SER A 82 -16.69 -17.78 -9.76
CA SER A 82 -17.90 -18.37 -10.33
C SER A 82 -18.50 -19.42 -9.39
N ASP A 83 -19.79 -19.69 -9.56
CA ASP A 83 -20.49 -20.77 -8.83
C ASP A 83 -19.84 -22.13 -9.13
N ASP A 84 -19.43 -22.38 -10.38
CA ASP A 84 -18.71 -23.61 -10.76
C ASP A 84 -17.41 -23.82 -9.97
N LEU A 85 -16.68 -22.73 -9.69
CA LEU A 85 -15.46 -22.80 -8.90
C LEU A 85 -15.79 -22.99 -7.41
N TRP A 86 -16.86 -22.38 -6.93
CA TRP A 86 -17.33 -22.56 -5.55
C TRP A 86 -17.75 -24.01 -5.26
N ASP A 87 -18.40 -24.67 -6.22
CA ASP A 87 -18.83 -26.07 -6.10
C ASP A 87 -17.66 -27.06 -6.27
N SER A 88 -16.51 -26.60 -6.77
CA SER A 88 -15.29 -27.39 -6.96
C SER A 88 -14.27 -27.15 -5.83
N THR A 89 -14.53 -27.70 -4.63
CA THR A 89 -13.71 -27.55 -3.42
C THR A 89 -12.20 -27.64 -3.67
N ASP A 90 -11.71 -28.72 -4.28
CA ASP A 90 -10.26 -28.93 -4.48
C ASP A 90 -9.66 -27.86 -5.40
N ARG A 91 -10.35 -27.53 -6.50
CA ARG A 91 -9.91 -26.48 -7.42
C ARG A 91 -9.89 -25.11 -6.75
N LEU A 92 -10.87 -24.81 -5.90
CA LEU A 92 -10.93 -23.57 -5.16
C LEU A 92 -9.80 -23.46 -4.13
N ILE A 93 -9.45 -24.55 -3.44
CA ILE A 93 -8.30 -24.60 -2.54
C ILE A 93 -7.00 -24.34 -3.33
N ASP A 94 -6.83 -24.95 -4.50
CA ASP A 94 -5.64 -24.74 -5.35
C ASP A 94 -5.54 -23.28 -5.83
N VAL A 95 -6.66 -22.69 -6.27
CA VAL A 95 -6.71 -21.27 -6.67
C VAL A 95 -6.36 -20.36 -5.49
N ALA A 96 -6.90 -20.63 -4.30
CA ALA A 96 -6.59 -19.87 -3.10
C ALA A 96 -5.12 -20.04 -2.66
N LYS A 97 -4.54 -21.23 -2.84
CA LYS A 97 -3.13 -21.51 -2.58
C LYS A 97 -2.22 -20.68 -3.48
N GLN A 98 -2.47 -20.69 -4.78
CA GLN A 98 -1.70 -19.89 -5.75
C GLN A 98 -1.83 -18.39 -5.45
N SER A 99 -3.05 -17.92 -5.17
CA SER A 99 -3.31 -16.53 -4.75
C SER A 99 -2.50 -16.13 -3.51
N LEU A 100 -2.47 -17.00 -2.50
CA LEU A 100 -1.70 -16.79 -1.27
C LEU A 100 -0.18 -16.78 -1.52
N GLU A 101 0.32 -17.71 -2.33
CA GLU A 101 1.74 -17.78 -2.69
C GLU A 101 2.19 -16.52 -3.43
N THR A 102 1.45 -16.09 -4.45
CA THR A 102 1.78 -14.84 -5.14
C THR A 102 1.67 -13.63 -4.23
N ALA A 103 0.64 -13.57 -3.37
CA ALA A 103 0.50 -12.49 -2.40
C ALA A 103 1.67 -12.42 -1.39
N LYS A 104 2.21 -13.58 -0.98
CA LYS A 104 3.42 -13.66 -0.14
C LYS A 104 4.65 -13.18 -0.91
N GLN A 105 4.80 -13.54 -2.17
CA GLN A 105 5.90 -13.07 -3.03
C GLN A 105 5.84 -11.55 -3.24
N GLU A 106 4.67 -10.99 -3.58
CA GLU A 106 4.45 -9.54 -3.69
C GLU A 106 4.83 -8.82 -2.39
N LYS A 107 4.42 -9.35 -1.22
CA LYS A 107 4.76 -8.77 0.09
C LYS A 107 6.27 -8.77 0.35
N LYS A 108 6.97 -9.86 -0.02
CA LYS A 108 8.44 -9.95 0.10
C LYS A 108 9.13 -8.95 -0.83
N GLN A 109 8.69 -8.85 -2.08
CA GLN A 109 9.25 -7.90 -3.06
C GLN A 109 9.06 -6.45 -2.60
N GLN A 110 7.86 -6.08 -2.14
CA GLN A 110 7.57 -4.74 -1.61
C GLN A 110 8.40 -4.40 -0.37
N ALA A 111 8.70 -5.38 0.48
CA ALA A 111 9.57 -5.18 1.64
C ALA A 111 11.04 -4.96 1.24
N SER A 112 11.47 -5.47 0.07
CA SER A 112 12.85 -5.32 -0.43
C SER A 112 13.07 -4.08 -1.31
N THR A 113 12.01 -3.47 -1.84
CA THR A 113 12.11 -2.28 -2.71
C THR A 113 12.23 -1.01 -1.88
N LYS A 114 13.15 -0.10 -2.25
CA LYS A 114 13.17 1.26 -1.70
C LYS A 114 11.84 1.96 -2.00
N PRO A 115 11.34 2.85 -1.11
CA PRO A 115 10.12 3.59 -1.36
C PRO A 115 10.28 4.43 -2.64
N ASN A 116 9.42 4.22 -3.63
CA ASN A 116 9.41 5.00 -4.87
C ASN A 116 8.45 6.21 -4.80
N ARG A 117 7.99 6.55 -3.60
CA ARG A 117 7.03 7.63 -3.39
C ARG A 117 7.43 8.44 -2.18
N LEU A 118 7.43 9.77 -2.34
CA LEU A 118 7.87 10.72 -1.32
C LEU A 118 7.20 10.48 0.03
N LYS A 119 5.87 10.27 0.08
CA LYS A 119 5.16 10.05 1.35
C LYS A 119 5.53 8.75 2.08
N ASP A 120 6.22 7.83 1.41
CA ASP A 120 6.62 6.53 1.93
C ASP A 120 8.09 6.53 2.41
N LEU A 121 8.83 7.62 2.17
CA LEU A 121 10.14 7.85 2.79
C LEU A 121 9.99 8.09 4.31
N PRO A 122 11.04 7.80 5.10
CA PRO A 122 11.05 8.13 6.54
C PRO A 122 10.69 9.59 6.79
N ASN A 123 9.96 9.85 7.87
CA ASN A 123 9.56 11.19 8.33
C ASN A 123 8.55 11.93 7.43
N LEU A 124 8.32 11.47 6.18
CA LEU A 124 7.43 12.15 5.24
C LEU A 124 6.00 11.64 5.36
N ARG A 125 5.05 12.52 5.01
CA ARG A 125 3.61 12.23 4.98
C ARG A 125 3.01 12.79 3.70
N LEU A 126 1.76 12.43 3.42
CA LEU A 126 1.02 12.94 2.24
C LEU A 126 0.98 14.49 2.18
N ALA A 127 0.93 15.16 3.33
CA ALA A 127 0.99 16.62 3.38
C ALA A 127 2.34 17.16 2.86
N THR A 128 3.44 16.56 3.29
CA THR A 128 4.78 16.91 2.81
C THR A 128 4.99 16.55 1.34
N GLU A 129 4.51 15.40 0.89
CA GLU A 129 4.50 15.05 -0.54
C GLU A 129 3.78 16.14 -1.36
N ARG A 130 2.63 16.65 -0.90
CA ARG A 130 1.93 17.74 -1.61
C ARG A 130 2.72 19.04 -1.63
N MET A 131 3.44 19.36 -0.56
CA MET A 131 4.31 20.53 -0.51
C MET A 131 5.48 20.39 -1.49
N LEU A 132 6.16 19.24 -1.50
CA LEU A 132 7.24 18.92 -2.43
C LEU A 132 6.77 19.01 -3.89
N LYS A 133 5.64 18.39 -4.22
CA LYS A 133 5.08 18.47 -5.59
C LYS A 133 4.72 19.89 -6.00
N LYS A 134 4.15 20.68 -5.08
CA LYS A 134 3.88 22.10 -5.33
C LYS A 134 5.18 22.90 -5.55
N ALA A 135 6.26 22.49 -4.90
CA ALA A 135 7.59 23.05 -5.04
C ALA A 135 8.37 22.53 -6.27
N GLY A 136 7.78 21.64 -7.08
CA GLY A 136 8.40 21.09 -8.29
C GLY A 136 9.14 19.76 -8.10
N ILE A 137 9.12 19.18 -6.90
CA ILE A 137 9.77 17.92 -6.56
C ILE A 137 8.73 16.80 -6.56
N ASP A 138 8.66 16.05 -7.65
CA ASP A 138 7.63 15.05 -7.91
C ASP A 138 8.05 13.61 -7.60
N SER A 139 9.36 13.34 -7.46
CA SER A 139 9.90 12.00 -7.24
C SER A 139 10.94 11.93 -6.11
N VAL A 140 11.25 10.71 -5.68
CA VAL A 140 12.29 10.45 -4.65
C VAL A 140 13.66 10.80 -5.20
N GLU A 141 13.92 10.47 -6.46
CA GLU A 141 15.17 10.75 -7.16
C GLU A 141 15.43 12.26 -7.22
N GLN A 142 14.43 13.07 -7.58
CA GLN A 142 14.56 14.53 -7.57
C GLN A 142 14.87 15.09 -6.18
N LEU A 143 14.21 14.55 -5.14
CA LEU A 143 14.50 14.96 -3.76
C LEU A 143 15.94 14.63 -3.35
N GLU A 144 16.45 13.44 -3.75
CA GLU A 144 17.82 13.03 -3.49
C GLU A 144 18.84 13.90 -4.27
N GLU A 145 18.54 14.24 -5.53
CA GLU A 145 19.38 15.10 -6.39
C GLU A 145 19.43 16.55 -5.90
N GLU A 146 18.29 17.14 -5.52
CA GLU A 146 18.22 18.52 -5.05
C GLU A 146 18.75 18.69 -3.62
N GLY A 147 18.59 17.66 -2.79
CA GLY A 147 18.97 17.67 -1.39
C GLY A 147 17.96 18.37 -0.47
N ALA A 148 18.10 18.12 0.85
CA ALA A 148 17.14 18.58 1.85
C ALA A 148 17.02 20.11 1.94
N LEU A 149 18.14 20.84 1.79
CA LEU A 149 18.17 22.30 1.91
C LEU A 149 17.43 22.98 0.74
N SER A 150 17.70 22.56 -0.49
CA SER A 150 17.07 23.09 -1.70
C SER A 150 15.58 22.80 -1.68
N ALA A 151 15.19 21.56 -1.34
CA ALA A 151 13.81 21.17 -1.19
C ALA A 151 13.07 21.97 -0.11
N TYR A 152 13.72 22.22 1.04
CA TYR A 152 13.16 23.05 2.10
C TYR A 152 12.91 24.50 1.63
N LYS A 153 13.89 25.11 0.94
CA LYS A 153 13.75 26.46 0.37
C LYS A 153 12.64 26.54 -0.68
N ALA A 154 12.57 25.56 -1.58
CA ALA A 154 11.52 25.49 -2.60
C ALA A 154 10.11 25.35 -1.98
N ILE A 155 9.98 24.63 -0.86
CA ILE A 155 8.73 24.58 -0.09
C ILE A 155 8.43 25.94 0.55
N GLN A 156 9.42 26.62 1.15
CA GLN A 156 9.22 27.97 1.72
C GLN A 156 8.70 28.97 0.67
N ASP A 157 9.23 28.92 -0.55
CA ASP A 157 8.85 29.85 -1.62
C ASP A 157 7.42 29.62 -2.14
N THR A 158 6.95 28.37 -2.10
CA THR A 158 5.63 28.00 -2.64
C THR A 158 4.54 27.87 -1.57
N HIS A 159 4.90 27.80 -0.30
CA HIS A 159 3.98 27.63 0.82
C HIS A 159 3.69 28.97 1.50
N ALA A 160 2.41 29.34 1.58
CA ALA A 160 1.98 30.65 2.10
C ALA A 160 2.20 30.84 3.61
N SER A 161 2.60 29.80 4.34
CA SER A 161 2.77 29.82 5.79
C SER A 161 4.19 29.41 6.16
N THR A 162 4.65 29.86 7.33
CA THR A 162 5.96 29.49 7.86
C THR A 162 6.05 27.99 8.08
N VAL A 163 7.06 27.37 7.47
CA VAL A 163 7.38 25.95 7.63
C VAL A 163 8.39 25.78 8.77
N SER A 164 8.26 24.69 9.54
CA SER A 164 9.12 24.45 10.70
C SER A 164 10.50 23.93 10.30
N LEU A 165 11.53 24.26 11.07
CA LEU A 165 12.88 23.73 10.86
C LEU A 165 12.94 22.20 11.02
N GLU A 166 12.00 21.61 11.77
CA GLU A 166 11.85 20.16 11.85
C GLU A 166 11.61 19.52 10.47
N LEU A 167 10.97 20.24 9.54
CA LEU A 167 10.81 19.76 8.17
C LEU A 167 12.15 19.59 7.46
N LEU A 168 13.12 20.48 7.68
CA LEU A 168 14.47 20.33 7.12
C LEU A 168 15.14 19.04 7.62
N TRP A 169 14.97 18.72 8.92
CA TRP A 169 15.46 17.46 9.49
C TRP A 169 14.70 16.24 8.96
N ALA A 170 13.40 16.37 8.75
CA ALA A 170 12.57 15.32 8.17
C ALA A 170 13.03 14.99 6.73
N LEU A 171 13.31 16.02 5.92
CA LEU A 171 13.82 15.86 4.54
C LEU A 171 15.23 15.25 4.53
N GLU A 172 16.13 15.71 5.39
CA GLU A 172 17.49 15.14 5.50
C GLU A 172 17.45 13.68 5.95
N GLY A 173 16.63 13.36 6.96
CA GLY A 173 16.41 11.98 7.39
C GLY A 173 15.78 11.12 6.30
N ALA A 174 14.84 11.67 5.52
CA ALA A 174 14.19 10.97 4.42
C ALA A 174 15.20 10.52 3.34
N ILE A 175 16.06 11.44 2.89
CA ILE A 175 17.11 11.20 1.89
C ILE A 175 18.11 10.15 2.40
N ASN A 176 18.49 10.22 3.67
CA ASN A 176 19.43 9.28 4.27
C ASN A 176 18.80 7.95 4.73
N GLY A 177 17.48 7.76 4.55
CA GLY A 177 16.80 6.56 4.99
C GLY A 177 16.72 6.38 6.51
N THR A 178 16.79 7.47 7.29
CA THR A 178 16.83 7.44 8.76
C THR A 178 15.75 8.33 9.40
N HIS A 179 15.44 8.08 10.68
CA HIS A 179 14.55 8.97 11.43
C HIS A 179 15.23 10.32 11.68
N TRP A 180 14.53 11.44 11.54
CA TRP A 180 15.11 12.78 11.64
C TRP A 180 15.84 13.05 12.97
N SER A 181 15.45 12.36 14.05
CA SER A 181 16.07 12.48 15.37
C SER A 181 17.53 11.99 15.41
N VAL A 182 17.95 11.15 14.47
CA VAL A 182 19.33 10.63 14.41
C VAL A 182 20.23 11.42 13.45
N VAL A 183 19.70 12.45 12.77
CA VAL A 183 20.51 13.37 11.97
C VAL A 183 21.56 14.03 12.89
N PRO A 184 22.87 13.85 12.65
CA PRO A 184 23.91 14.34 13.55
C PRO A 184 23.84 15.85 13.78
N GLN A 185 24.19 16.27 14.99
CA GLN A 185 24.18 17.70 15.35
C GLN A 185 25.06 18.54 14.42
N SER A 186 26.23 18.03 14.03
CA SER A 186 27.12 18.69 13.05
C SER A 186 26.45 18.94 11.70
N ARG A 187 25.68 17.96 11.19
CA ARG A 187 24.94 18.09 9.94
C ARG A 187 23.79 19.10 10.07
N ARG A 188 23.13 19.16 11.23
CA ARG A 188 22.11 20.18 11.50
C ARG A 188 22.70 21.59 11.49
N GLU A 189 23.84 21.79 12.12
CA GLU A 189 24.54 23.07 12.15
C GLU A 189 24.97 23.52 10.75
N GLU A 190 25.51 22.60 9.95
CA GLU A 190 25.86 22.85 8.54
C GLU A 190 24.65 23.35 7.74
N LEU A 191 23.53 22.63 7.82
CA LEU A 191 22.30 22.96 7.10
C LEU A 191 21.67 24.28 7.58
N MET A 192 21.68 24.57 8.88
CA MET A 192 21.22 25.87 9.41
C MET A 192 22.09 27.03 8.94
N SER A 193 23.41 26.84 8.92
CA SER A 193 24.36 27.84 8.43
C SER A 193 24.11 28.16 6.95
N ALA A 194 23.85 27.14 6.13
CA ALA A 194 23.54 27.30 4.71
C ALA A 194 22.11 27.80 4.41
N LEU A 195 21.22 27.78 5.40
CA LEU A 195 19.87 28.35 5.32
C LEU A 195 19.85 29.86 5.61
N SER A 196 20.85 30.35 6.34
CA SER A 196 21.00 31.74 6.76
C SER A 196 21.26 32.71 5.61
#